data_AF-A0A094B8H5-F1
#
_entry.id   AF-A0A094B8H5-F1
#
_cell.length_a   1.000
_cell.length_b   1.000
_cell.length_c   1.000
_cell.angle_alpha   90.00
_cell.angle_beta   90.00
_cell.angle_gamma   90.00
#
_symmetry.space_group_name_H-M   'P 1'
#
loop_
_entity.id
_entity.type
_entity.pdbx_description
1 polymer ?
#
loop_
_entity_poly.entity_id
_entity_poly.type
_entity_poly.pdbx_seq_one_letter_code
_entity_poly.pdbx_strand_id
1 'polypeptide(L)'
;MGTAVGLAVSHHFALQSPPVVFAGTVLVAPFVDVATLSATYRVAGTIPILSPLAKFPLLINYFEGYIRDKWLSKDRIEWYARANEANGKRYRLTIIHAEDDRDIPWHHTPAIFWHAVNASVPNGISYENLEVKKLESRVDLGAAGSVMEWKTSNGVIREEILKTGKHDTIIGYPVVTMAIMRLFSAFESSLACQTW
;
A
#
# COMPACT_ATOMS: atom_id res chain seq x y z
N MET A 1 -1.84 11.24 -9.41
CA MET A 1 -0.98 11.63 -8.27
C MET A 1 -0.15 10.43 -7.85
N GLY A 2 1.10 10.60 -7.43
CA GLY A 2 1.93 9.49 -6.95
C GLY A 2 1.40 8.89 -5.64
N THR A 3 1.81 7.65 -5.34
CA THR A 3 1.35 6.86 -4.17
C THR A 3 1.50 7.60 -2.85
N ALA A 4 2.66 8.19 -2.60
CA ALA A 4 2.95 8.86 -1.33
C ALA A 4 2.12 10.14 -1.11
N VAL A 5 1.82 10.88 -2.19
CA VAL A 5 0.97 12.07 -2.17
C VAL A 5 -0.49 11.68 -1.99
N GLY A 6 -0.98 10.69 -2.76
CA GLY A 6 -2.34 10.19 -2.63
C GLY A 6 -2.63 9.70 -1.20
N LEU A 7 -1.69 8.97 -0.62
CA LEU A 7 -1.80 8.50 0.76
C LEU A 7 -1.74 9.65 1.78
N ALA A 8 -0.90 10.66 1.57
CA ALA A 8 -0.88 11.85 2.43
C ALA A 8 -2.22 12.60 2.44
N VAL A 9 -2.85 12.71 1.27
CA VAL A 9 -4.17 13.34 1.12
C VAL A 9 -5.24 12.51 1.83
N SER A 10 -5.30 11.20 1.60
CA SER A 10 -6.21 10.28 2.30
C SER A 10 -6.04 10.35 3.82
N HIS A 11 -4.79 10.34 4.30
CA HIS A 11 -4.46 10.48 5.71
C HIS A 11 -4.93 11.84 6.28
N HIS A 12 -4.62 12.95 5.59
CA HIS A 12 -4.98 14.29 6.03
C HIS A 12 -6.50 14.46 6.20
N PHE A 13 -7.29 13.95 5.25
CA PHE A 13 -8.76 14.04 5.29
C PHE A 13 -9.39 13.10 6.33
N ALA A 14 -8.82 11.90 6.53
CA ALA A 14 -9.30 10.96 7.55
C ALA A 14 -9.11 11.49 8.99
N LEU A 15 -8.17 12.42 9.21
CA LEU A 15 -7.93 13.05 10.52
C LEU A 15 -8.72 14.35 10.75
N GLN A 16 -9.52 14.81 9.78
CA GLN A 16 -10.34 16.02 9.96
C GLN A 16 -11.49 15.76 10.94
N SER A 17 -12.11 16.84 11.42
CA SER A 17 -13.32 16.81 12.24
C SER A 17 -14.43 17.62 11.55
N PRO A 18 -15.41 16.99 10.87
CA PRO A 18 -15.62 15.54 10.78
C PRO A 18 -14.63 14.82 9.83
N PRO A 19 -14.34 13.51 10.05
CA PRO A 19 -13.48 12.74 9.16
C PRO A 19 -14.08 12.62 7.75
N VAL A 20 -13.25 12.84 6.72
CA VAL A 20 -13.61 12.67 5.31
C VAL A 20 -12.84 11.48 4.75
N VAL A 21 -13.57 10.51 4.18
CA VAL A 21 -12.99 9.26 3.65
C VAL A 21 -13.43 9.06 2.20
N PHE A 22 -12.46 8.81 1.32
CA PHE A 22 -12.71 8.52 -0.08
C PHE A 22 -13.37 7.15 -0.26
N ALA A 23 -14.11 6.93 -1.36
CA ALA A 23 -14.73 5.64 -1.68
C ALA A 23 -13.71 4.47 -1.70
N GLY A 24 -12.46 4.78 -2.05
CA GLY A 24 -11.29 3.96 -1.78
C GLY A 24 -10.01 4.61 -2.31
N THR A 25 -8.87 3.99 -2.01
CA THR A 25 -7.54 4.40 -2.49
C THR A 25 -6.87 3.24 -3.20
N VAL A 26 -6.37 3.46 -4.41
CA VAL A 26 -5.55 2.51 -5.16
C VAL A 26 -4.10 3.00 -5.16
N LEU A 27 -3.20 2.21 -4.59
CA LEU A 27 -1.77 2.46 -4.57
C LEU A 27 -1.09 1.51 -5.57
N VAL A 28 -0.38 2.04 -6.56
CA VAL A 28 0.32 1.27 -7.59
C VAL A 28 1.82 1.45 -7.42
N ALA A 29 2.56 0.35 -7.31
CA ALA A 29 3.99 0.30 -7.01
C ALA A 29 4.40 1.23 -5.83
N PRO A 30 3.77 1.12 -4.64
CA PRO A 30 4.14 1.96 -3.51
C PRO A 30 5.52 1.59 -2.96
N PHE A 31 6.10 2.56 -2.27
CA PHE A 31 7.33 2.39 -1.50
C PHE A 31 7.07 2.74 -0.03
N VAL A 32 7.90 2.19 0.86
CA VAL A 32 7.76 2.31 2.33
C VAL A 32 8.05 3.74 2.80
N ASP A 33 9.19 4.29 2.38
CA ASP A 33 9.60 5.69 2.58
C ASP A 33 10.71 6.06 1.58
N VAL A 34 11.02 7.35 1.43
CA VAL A 34 12.04 7.81 0.46
C VAL A 34 13.42 7.27 0.80
N ALA A 35 13.75 7.14 2.09
CA ALA A 35 15.06 6.63 2.49
C ALA A 35 15.25 5.18 2.02
N THR A 36 14.29 4.31 2.35
CA THR A 36 14.28 2.92 1.92
C THR A 36 14.22 2.83 0.40
N LEU A 37 13.35 3.62 -0.26
CA LEU A 37 13.30 3.68 -1.72
C LEU A 37 14.66 4.04 -2.30
N SER A 38 15.30 5.10 -1.81
CA SER A 38 16.60 5.54 -2.32
C SER A 38 17.70 4.49 -2.16
N ALA A 39 17.66 3.72 -1.06
CA ALA A 39 18.56 2.62 -0.79
C ALA A 39 18.31 1.40 -1.70
N THR A 40 17.04 1.15 -2.06
CA THR A 40 16.63 -0.04 -2.85
C THR A 40 16.47 0.25 -4.34
N TYR A 41 16.38 1.52 -4.74
CA TYR A 41 16.13 1.94 -6.11
C TYR A 41 17.30 1.57 -7.02
N ARG A 42 16.96 1.01 -8.18
CA ARG A 42 17.93 0.61 -9.20
C ARG A 42 17.59 1.38 -10.47
N VAL A 43 18.53 2.14 -11.00
CA VAL A 43 18.34 2.76 -12.33
C VAL A 43 18.46 1.66 -13.37
N ALA A 44 17.39 1.48 -14.16
CA ALA A 44 17.32 0.50 -15.24
C ALA A 44 17.66 -0.93 -14.76
N GLY A 45 17.28 -1.27 -13.52
CA GLY A 45 17.57 -2.55 -12.88
C GLY A 45 19.05 -2.89 -12.60
N THR A 46 20.00 -2.04 -13.01
CA THR A 46 21.43 -2.40 -13.06
C THR A 46 22.30 -1.56 -12.15
N ILE A 47 22.03 -0.26 -12.03
CA ILE A 47 22.84 0.66 -11.22
C ILE A 47 22.10 1.00 -9.93
N PRO A 48 22.42 0.34 -8.80
CA PRO A 48 21.89 0.77 -7.52
C PRO A 48 22.52 2.11 -7.15
N ILE A 49 21.72 3.19 -7.05
CA ILE A 49 22.26 4.52 -6.75
C ILE A 49 22.88 4.53 -5.34
N LEU A 50 22.22 3.89 -4.36
CA LEU A 50 22.69 3.83 -2.97
C LEU A 50 22.80 2.42 -2.38
N SER A 51 22.45 1.34 -3.10
CA SER A 51 22.49 -0.01 -2.49
C SER A 51 23.89 -0.52 -2.05
N PRO A 52 25.04 -0.08 -2.63
CA PRO A 52 26.35 -0.34 -2.04
C PRO A 52 26.55 0.35 -0.68
N LEU A 53 26.00 1.58 -0.53
CA LEU A 53 26.02 2.34 0.72
C LEU A 53 25.04 1.79 1.76
N ALA A 54 23.97 1.09 1.34
CA ALA A 54 23.01 0.45 2.24
C ALA A 54 23.65 -0.60 3.18
N LYS A 55 24.84 -1.10 2.84
CA LYS A 55 25.63 -2.00 3.69
C LYS A 55 26.34 -1.28 4.85
N PHE A 56 26.36 0.05 4.84
CA PHE A 56 27.01 0.90 5.83
C PHE A 56 25.97 1.83 6.48
N PRO A 57 25.34 1.40 7.59
CA PRO A 57 24.23 2.12 8.21
C PRO A 57 24.56 3.58 8.55
N LEU A 58 25.82 3.87 8.91
CA LEU A 58 26.29 5.22 9.22
C LEU A 58 26.24 6.18 8.03
N LEU A 59 26.56 5.70 6.82
CA LEU A 59 26.52 6.51 5.61
C LEU A 59 25.08 6.78 5.18
N ILE A 60 24.21 5.78 5.25
CA ILE A 60 22.77 5.95 4.99
C ILE A 60 22.17 6.98 5.95
N ASN A 61 22.42 6.85 7.26
CA ASN A 61 21.91 7.80 8.26
C ASN A 61 22.42 9.24 8.01
N TYR A 62 23.66 9.39 7.53
CA TYR A 62 24.20 10.69 7.14
C TYR A 62 23.46 11.27 5.93
N PHE A 63 23.24 10.49 4.87
CA PHE A 63 22.49 10.94 3.69
C PHE A 63 21.00 11.18 3.97
N GLU A 64 20.37 10.37 4.81
CA GLU A 64 19.00 10.56 5.27
C GLU A 64 18.80 11.89 5.99
N GLY A 65 19.83 12.42 6.66
CA GLY A 65 19.81 13.74 7.29
C GLY A 65 19.59 14.90 6.30
N TYR A 66 19.90 14.69 5.01
CA TYR A 66 19.68 15.67 3.95
C TYR A 66 18.30 15.53 3.28
N ILE A 67 17.57 14.44 3.54
CA ILE A 67 16.23 14.22 3.01
C ILE A 67 15.23 15.01 3.87
N ARG A 68 14.82 16.19 3.37
CA ARG A 68 13.91 17.08 4.09
C ARG A 68 12.50 16.49 4.27
N ASP A 69 11.97 15.81 3.27
CA ASP A 69 10.67 15.11 3.35
C ASP A 69 10.89 13.62 3.11
N LYS A 70 10.63 12.83 4.15
CA LYS A 70 10.88 11.39 4.15
C LYS A 70 9.76 10.58 3.49
N TRP A 71 8.62 11.20 3.17
CA TRP A 71 7.40 10.56 2.65
C TRP A 71 7.15 9.18 3.28
N LEU A 72 6.91 9.17 4.59
CA LEU A 72 6.71 7.95 5.40
C LEU A 72 5.37 7.28 5.06
N SER A 73 5.31 6.60 3.92
CA SER A 73 4.10 5.92 3.45
C SER A 73 3.65 4.83 4.42
N LYS A 74 4.58 4.11 5.06
CA LYS A 74 4.23 3.17 6.13
C LYS A 74 3.46 3.82 7.27
N ASP A 75 3.94 4.95 7.78
CA ASP A 75 3.31 5.61 8.93
C ASP A 75 1.95 6.20 8.52
N ARG A 76 1.87 6.78 7.32
CA ARG A 76 0.61 7.36 6.81
C ARG A 76 -0.45 6.30 6.58
N ILE A 77 -0.10 5.11 6.07
CA ILE A 77 -1.08 4.03 5.86
C ILE A 77 -1.53 3.44 7.20
N GLU A 78 -0.63 3.33 8.18
CA GLU A 78 -0.98 2.94 9.55
C GLU A 78 -1.98 3.91 10.16
N TRP A 79 -1.65 5.21 10.18
CA TRP A 79 -2.51 6.23 10.74
C TRP A 79 -3.86 6.30 10.01
N TYR A 80 -3.87 6.18 8.69
CA TYR A 80 -5.10 6.17 7.91
C TYR A 80 -6.00 4.98 8.28
N ALA A 81 -5.46 3.76 8.33
CA ALA A 81 -6.23 2.58 8.70
C ALA A 81 -6.76 2.70 10.14
N ARG A 82 -5.88 3.05 11.09
CA ARG A 82 -6.23 3.22 12.51
C ARG A 82 -7.30 4.27 12.74
N ALA A 83 -7.16 5.45 12.11
CA ALA A 83 -8.12 6.53 12.25
C ALA A 83 -9.50 6.14 11.73
N ASN A 84 -9.58 5.45 10.60
CA ASN A 84 -10.86 5.02 10.05
C ASN A 84 -11.52 3.93 10.90
N GLU A 85 -10.75 2.97 11.44
CA GLU A 85 -11.28 1.99 12.39
C GLU A 85 -11.81 2.66 13.66
N ALA A 86 -11.03 3.58 14.25
CA ALA A 86 -11.41 4.28 15.47
C ALA A 86 -12.66 5.17 15.29
N ASN A 87 -12.82 5.77 14.10
CA ASN A 87 -13.96 6.62 13.78
C ASN A 87 -15.16 5.86 13.18
N GLY A 88 -15.09 4.53 13.08
CA GLY A 88 -16.14 3.71 12.46
C GLY A 88 -16.40 4.07 10.98
N LYS A 89 -15.39 4.55 10.27
CA LYS A 89 -15.53 5.02 8.88
C LYS A 89 -15.19 3.92 7.90
N ARG A 90 -16.04 3.75 6.89
CA ARG A 90 -15.81 2.78 5.82
C ARG A 90 -14.65 3.20 4.94
N TYR A 91 -13.64 2.34 4.79
CA TYR A 91 -12.50 2.61 3.92
C TYR A 91 -12.13 1.39 3.08
N ARG A 92 -11.47 1.64 1.94
CA ARG A 92 -10.96 0.59 1.06
C ARG A 92 -9.59 0.96 0.55
N LEU A 93 -8.64 0.04 0.68
CA LEU A 93 -7.27 0.17 0.20
C LEU A 93 -6.99 -0.98 -0.77
N THR A 94 -6.52 -0.66 -1.97
CA THR A 94 -6.00 -1.65 -2.92
C THR A 94 -4.56 -1.30 -3.24
N ILE A 95 -3.65 -2.25 -3.03
CA ILE A 95 -2.22 -2.08 -3.24
C ILE A 95 -1.79 -3.04 -4.35
N ILE A 96 -1.29 -2.50 -5.45
CA ILE A 96 -0.95 -3.24 -6.66
C ILE A 96 0.54 -3.10 -6.95
N HIS A 97 1.24 -4.19 -7.28
CA HIS A 97 2.65 -4.16 -7.71
C HIS A 97 2.94 -5.34 -8.64
N ALA A 98 3.89 -5.19 -9.57
CA ALA A 98 4.40 -6.31 -10.36
C ALA A 98 5.72 -6.86 -9.82
N GLU A 99 5.88 -8.19 -9.84
CA GLU A 99 7.13 -8.89 -9.45
C GLU A 99 8.31 -8.56 -10.38
N ASP A 100 8.04 -8.22 -11.64
CA ASP A 100 9.05 -7.87 -12.65
C ASP A 100 9.46 -6.38 -12.64
N ASP A 101 9.06 -5.64 -11.61
CA ASP A 101 9.52 -4.28 -11.38
C ASP A 101 11.01 -4.27 -11.00
N ARG A 102 11.81 -3.72 -11.91
CA ARG A 102 13.27 -3.70 -11.79
C ARG A 102 13.78 -2.47 -11.06
N ASP A 103 12.96 -1.43 -10.95
CA ASP A 103 13.37 -0.14 -10.45
C ASP A 103 12.89 0.05 -9.01
N ILE A 104 11.65 -0.38 -8.70
CA ILE A 104 11.11 -0.42 -7.34
C ILE A 104 10.88 -1.89 -6.94
N PRO A 105 11.63 -2.43 -5.97
CA PRO A 105 11.43 -3.82 -5.56
C PRO A 105 10.03 -4.07 -4.98
N TRP A 106 9.33 -5.08 -5.52
CA TRP A 106 7.94 -5.36 -5.13
C TRP A 106 7.74 -5.69 -3.65
N HIS A 107 8.79 -6.08 -2.91
CA HIS A 107 8.76 -6.35 -1.47
C HIS A 107 8.34 -5.13 -0.62
N HIS A 108 8.37 -3.92 -1.17
CA HIS A 108 7.77 -2.75 -0.53
C HIS A 108 6.25 -2.90 -0.31
N THR A 109 5.56 -3.60 -1.22
CA THR A 109 4.11 -3.81 -1.12
C THR A 109 3.72 -4.70 0.06
N PRO A 110 4.30 -5.91 0.25
CA PRO A 110 4.07 -6.71 1.45
C PRO A 110 4.31 -5.95 2.76
N ALA A 111 5.34 -5.10 2.82
CA ALA A 111 5.60 -4.27 3.99
C ALA A 111 4.49 -3.23 4.22
N ILE A 112 4.11 -2.46 3.19
CA ILE A 112 3.02 -1.48 3.26
C ILE A 112 1.68 -2.16 3.63
N PHE A 113 1.40 -3.34 3.05
CA PHE A 113 0.22 -4.12 3.36
C PHE A 113 0.22 -4.56 4.83
N TRP A 114 1.34 -5.09 5.34
CA TRP A 114 1.46 -5.46 6.75
C TRP A 114 1.22 -4.27 7.67
N HIS A 115 1.82 -3.11 7.40
CA HIS A 115 1.62 -1.88 8.17
C HIS A 115 0.13 -1.49 8.25
N ALA A 116 -0.57 -1.49 7.10
CA ALA A 116 -2.00 -1.20 7.05
C ALA A 116 -2.84 -2.22 7.86
N VAL A 117 -2.56 -3.50 7.69
CA VAL A 117 -3.26 -4.58 8.38
C VAL A 117 -3.02 -4.51 9.89
N ASN A 118 -1.77 -4.38 10.30
CA ASN A 118 -1.36 -4.25 11.70
C ASN A 118 -2.09 -3.09 12.39
N ALA A 119 -2.15 -1.92 11.75
CA ALA A 119 -2.85 -0.77 12.30
C ALA A 119 -4.39 -0.89 12.32
N SER A 120 -4.96 -1.79 11.51
CA SER A 120 -6.39 -2.05 11.47
C SER A 120 -6.89 -3.01 12.55
N VAL A 121 -5.98 -3.68 13.26
CA VAL A 121 -6.28 -4.66 14.32
C VAL A 121 -6.02 -4.03 15.69
N PRO A 122 -6.95 -4.08 16.67
CA PRO A 122 -6.79 -3.40 17.96
C PRO A 122 -5.49 -3.71 18.72
N ASN A 123 -5.03 -4.96 18.67
CA ASN A 123 -3.79 -5.41 19.32
C ASN A 123 -2.63 -5.63 18.32
N GLY A 124 -2.82 -5.22 17.06
CA GLY A 124 -1.88 -5.50 15.98
C GLY A 124 -1.82 -6.97 15.55
N ILE A 125 -0.95 -7.24 14.60
CA ILE A 125 -0.57 -8.57 14.13
C ILE A 125 0.93 -8.59 13.80
N SER A 126 1.64 -9.63 14.23
CA SER A 126 3.05 -9.81 13.84
C SER A 126 3.16 -10.11 12.35
N TYR A 127 4.33 -9.85 11.78
CA TYR A 127 4.57 -10.12 10.36
C TYR A 127 4.40 -11.61 10.06
N GLU A 128 4.94 -12.48 10.91
CA GLU A 128 4.89 -13.94 10.77
C GLU A 128 3.46 -14.47 10.81
N ASN A 129 2.63 -13.94 11.73
CA ASN A 129 1.23 -14.33 11.84
C ASN A 129 0.43 -13.87 10.62
N LEU A 130 0.75 -12.70 10.05
CA LEU A 130 0.14 -12.26 8.80
C LEU A 130 0.54 -13.18 7.65
N GLU A 131 1.81 -13.58 7.54
CA GLU A 131 2.29 -14.50 6.51
C GLU A 131 1.59 -15.87 6.57
N VAL A 132 1.36 -16.41 7.77
CA VAL A 132 0.55 -17.64 7.94
C VAL A 132 -0.87 -17.42 7.39
N LYS A 133 -1.52 -16.30 7.73
CA LYS A 133 -2.85 -15.98 7.19
C LYS A 133 -2.85 -15.75 5.68
N LYS A 134 -1.76 -15.21 5.12
CA LYS A 134 -1.59 -15.08 3.68
C LYS A 134 -1.63 -16.45 3.03
N LEU A 135 -0.93 -17.45 3.58
CA LEU A 135 -0.93 -18.80 3.01
C LEU A 135 -2.32 -19.44 2.96
N GLU A 136 -3.19 -19.13 3.93
CA GLU A 136 -4.55 -19.66 4.01
C GLU A 136 -5.56 -18.95 3.09
N SER A 137 -5.38 -17.64 2.87
CA SER A 137 -6.39 -16.78 2.24
C SER A 137 -5.97 -16.10 0.94
N ARG A 138 -4.69 -16.19 0.57
CA ARG A 138 -4.19 -15.71 -0.71
C ARG A 138 -4.74 -16.58 -1.84
N VAL A 139 -5.31 -15.91 -2.82
CA VAL A 139 -5.77 -16.54 -4.07
C VAL A 139 -4.64 -16.45 -5.08
N ASP A 140 -4.17 -17.61 -5.53
CA ASP A 140 -3.26 -17.71 -6.67
C ASP A 140 -4.04 -17.57 -7.98
N LEU A 141 -3.65 -16.61 -8.81
CA LEU A 141 -4.24 -16.32 -10.12
C LEU A 141 -3.32 -16.79 -11.27
N GLY A 142 -2.30 -17.60 -10.97
CA GLY A 142 -1.36 -18.16 -11.92
C GLY A 142 -0.55 -17.06 -12.62
N ALA A 143 -0.71 -16.95 -13.95
CA ALA A 143 0.02 -15.97 -14.75
C ALA A 143 -0.35 -14.51 -14.41
N ALA A 144 -1.54 -14.27 -13.85
CA ALA A 144 -1.95 -12.95 -13.38
C ALA A 144 -1.34 -12.60 -12.01
N GLY A 145 -0.65 -13.52 -11.35
CA GLY A 145 -0.04 -13.31 -10.05
C GLY A 145 -0.95 -13.78 -8.92
N SER A 146 -1.18 -12.95 -7.91
CA SER A 146 -1.92 -13.36 -6.72
C SER A 146 -2.61 -12.18 -6.04
N VAL A 147 -3.64 -12.50 -5.27
CA VAL A 147 -4.38 -11.50 -4.50
C VAL A 147 -4.67 -11.99 -3.09
N MET A 148 -4.63 -11.08 -2.12
CA MET A 148 -5.11 -11.29 -0.77
C MET A 148 -5.98 -10.12 -0.34
N GLU A 149 -7.08 -10.41 0.35
CA GLU A 149 -7.91 -9.39 1.01
C GLU A 149 -7.91 -9.60 2.52
N TRP A 150 -7.67 -8.52 3.25
CA TRP A 150 -7.90 -8.41 4.68
C TRP A 150 -9.16 -7.59 4.93
N LYS A 151 -10.15 -8.20 5.60
CA LYS A 151 -11.41 -7.54 5.96
C LYS A 151 -11.43 -7.25 7.45
N THR A 152 -11.86 -6.05 7.80
CA THR A 152 -12.01 -5.59 9.18
C THR A 152 -13.47 -5.26 9.46
N SER A 153 -13.77 -4.71 10.64
CA SER A 153 -15.10 -4.18 10.95
C SER A 153 -15.52 -3.05 10.01
N ASN A 154 -14.57 -2.18 9.61
CA ASN A 154 -14.89 -0.97 8.88
C ASN A 154 -14.31 -0.94 7.46
N GLY A 155 -13.34 -1.77 7.11
CA GLY A 155 -12.61 -1.64 5.85
C GLY A 155 -12.17 -2.92 5.20
N VAL A 156 -11.64 -2.75 3.99
CA VAL A 156 -11.04 -3.81 3.18
C VAL A 156 -9.67 -3.35 2.71
N ILE A 157 -8.63 -4.12 3.00
CA ILE A 157 -7.26 -3.88 2.57
C ILE A 157 -6.89 -5.01 1.63
N ARG A 158 -6.58 -4.70 0.37
CA ARG A 158 -6.31 -5.67 -0.68
C ARG A 158 -4.87 -5.52 -1.17
N GLU A 159 -4.15 -6.63 -1.23
CA GLU A 159 -2.83 -6.75 -1.87
C GLU A 159 -2.99 -7.53 -3.17
N GLU A 160 -2.51 -6.99 -4.28
CA GLU A 160 -2.56 -7.61 -5.60
C GLU A 160 -1.17 -7.57 -6.24
N ILE A 161 -0.49 -8.71 -6.24
CA ILE A 161 0.87 -8.87 -6.77
C ILE A 161 0.76 -9.53 -8.14
N LEU A 162 1.13 -8.81 -9.20
CA LEU A 162 1.14 -9.30 -10.57
C LEU A 162 2.47 -9.99 -10.89
N LYS A 163 2.47 -10.95 -11.81
CA LYS A 163 3.73 -11.50 -12.35
C LYS A 163 4.49 -10.51 -13.24
N THR A 164 3.75 -9.68 -13.98
CA THR A 164 4.33 -8.71 -14.93
C THR A 164 3.60 -7.38 -14.92
N GLY A 165 4.32 -6.31 -15.25
CA GLY A 165 3.75 -4.95 -15.35
C GLY A 165 4.73 -3.80 -15.12
N LYS A 166 5.92 -4.04 -14.55
CA LYS A 166 6.88 -3.00 -14.11
C LYS A 166 6.24 -1.96 -13.16
N HIS A 167 6.93 -0.86 -12.81
CA HIS A 167 6.35 0.21 -11.97
C HIS A 167 5.39 1.14 -12.74
N ASP A 168 5.75 1.54 -13.96
CA ASP A 168 5.02 2.58 -14.70
C ASP A 168 3.95 2.01 -15.63
N THR A 169 4.26 0.90 -16.31
CA THR A 169 3.39 0.34 -17.36
C THR A 169 2.10 -0.27 -16.77
N ILE A 170 2.20 -0.83 -15.57
CA ILE A 170 1.10 -1.40 -14.78
C ILE A 170 -0.04 -0.39 -14.54
N ILE A 171 0.24 0.92 -14.53
CA ILE A 171 -0.80 1.96 -14.36
C ILE A 171 -1.82 1.90 -15.50
N GLY A 172 -1.39 1.53 -16.72
CA GLY A 172 -2.26 1.37 -17.88
C GLY A 172 -2.97 0.01 -17.97
N TYR A 173 -2.71 -0.93 -17.04
CA TYR A 173 -3.25 -2.28 -17.14
C TYR A 173 -4.69 -2.37 -16.62
N PRO A 174 -5.53 -3.28 -17.18
CA PRO A 174 -6.92 -3.44 -16.75
C PRO A 174 -7.11 -3.72 -15.26
N VAL A 175 -6.09 -4.28 -14.59
CA VAL A 175 -6.10 -4.52 -13.14
C VAL A 175 -6.37 -3.25 -12.33
N VAL A 176 -5.82 -2.10 -12.75
CA VAL A 176 -6.03 -0.82 -12.07
C VAL A 176 -7.47 -0.34 -12.29
N THR A 177 -7.98 -0.44 -13.51
CA THR A 177 -9.38 -0.14 -13.83
C THR A 177 -10.33 -1.04 -13.04
N MET A 178 -10.05 -2.33 -12.96
CA MET A 178 -10.82 -3.30 -12.17
C MET A 178 -10.81 -2.97 -10.69
N ALA A 179 -9.66 -2.56 -10.14
CA ALA A 179 -9.56 -2.10 -8.76
C ALA A 179 -10.46 -0.88 -8.52
N ILE A 180 -10.45 0.11 -9.43
CA ILE A 180 -11.30 1.30 -9.34
C ILE A 180 -12.79 0.92 -9.44
N MET A 181 -13.18 0.07 -10.39
CA MET A 181 -14.57 -0.37 -10.54
C MET A 181 -15.08 -1.09 -9.28
N ARG A 182 -14.26 -1.95 -8.65
CA ARG A 182 -14.60 -2.60 -7.37
C ARG A 182 -14.90 -1.58 -6.26
N LEU A 183 -14.16 -0.48 -6.19
CA LEU A 183 -14.40 0.57 -5.20
C LEU A 183 -15.77 1.24 -5.39
N PHE A 184 -16.12 1.57 -6.63
CA PHE A 184 -17.41 2.19 -6.94
C PHE A 184 -18.59 1.23 -6.74
N SER A 185 -18.50 0.00 -7.25
CA SER A 185 -19.58 -1.00 -7.05
C SER A 185 -19.84 -1.27 -5.56
N ALA A 186 -18.77 -1.31 -4.75
CA ALA A 186 -18.89 -1.54 -3.32
C ALA A 186 -19.38 -0.30 -2.53
N PHE A 187 -19.25 0.90 -3.11
CA PHE A 187 -19.87 2.13 -2.61
C PHE A 187 -21.35 2.21 -2.98
N GLU A 188 -21.72 1.92 -4.22
CA GLU A 188 -23.13 1.86 -4.67
C GLU A 188 -23.92 0.82 -3.86
N SER A 189 -23.35 -0.37 -3.66
CA SER A 189 -23.95 -1.41 -2.82
C SER A 189 -24.17 -0.94 -1.37
N SER A 190 -23.30 -0.06 -0.87
CA SER A 190 -23.46 0.49 0.48
C SER A 190 -24.57 1.53 0.58
N LEU A 191 -24.76 2.34 -0.46
CA LEU A 191 -25.85 3.32 -0.51
C LEU A 191 -27.20 2.61 -0.63
N ALA A 192 -27.30 1.59 -1.49
CA ALA A 192 -28.52 0.81 -1.68
C ALA A 192 -28.99 0.08 -0.40
N CYS A 193 -28.07 -0.28 0.49
CA CYS A 193 -28.39 -0.94 1.76
C CYS A 193 -28.86 0.05 2.85
N GLN A 194 -28.66 1.36 2.67
CA GLN A 194 -29.10 2.39 3.62
C GLN A 194 -30.51 2.95 3.29
N THR A 195 -31.07 2.57 2.14
CA THR A 195 -32.34 3.10 1.63
C THR A 195 -33.55 2.18 1.89
N TRP A 196 -33.44 1.21 2.81
CA TRP A 196 -34.52 0.30 3.22
C TRP A 196 -34.68 0.25 4.74
#